data_AF-A0A6G2W1K4-F1
#
_entry.id   AF-A0A6G2W1K4-F1
#
_cell.length_a   1.000
_cell.length_b   1.000
_cell.length_c   1.000
_cell.angle_alpha   90.00
_cell.angle_beta   90.00
_cell.angle_gamma   90.00
#
_symmetry.space_group_name_H-M   'P 1'
#
loop_
_entity.id
_entity.type
_entity.pdbx_description
1 polymer ?
#
loop_
_entity_poly.entity_id
_entity_poly.type
_entity_poly.pdbx_seq_one_letter_code
_entity_poly.pdbx_strand_id
1 'polypeptide(L)' 'MSAEMHPATARMLNNFRYDHLPAALQEVSRPFHDLAQQLAETLAGPEATKSLDALWAAKNWAVMAASNTEREAATR' A
#
# COMPACT_ATOMS: atom_id res chain seq x y z
N MET A 1 -2.45 14.05 -21.62
CA MET A 1 -3.64 13.20 -21.70
C MET A 1 -3.85 12.62 -20.31
N SER A 2 -4.81 13.14 -19.56
CA SER A 2 -5.17 12.53 -18.28
C SER A 2 -5.88 11.23 -18.61
N ALA A 3 -5.21 10.10 -18.42
CA ALA A 3 -5.91 8.83 -18.44
C ALA A 3 -6.92 8.89 -17.30
N GLU A 4 -8.21 8.90 -17.60
CA GLU A 4 -9.23 8.75 -16.56
C GLU A 4 -8.90 7.48 -15.77
N MET A 5 -8.64 7.66 -14.47
CA MET A 5 -8.20 6.60 -13.59
C MET A 5 -9.18 5.43 -13.69
N HIS A 6 -8.70 4.26 -14.09
CA HIS A 6 -9.57 3.12 -14.32
C HIS A 6 -10.25 2.72 -12.99
N PRO A 7 -11.57 2.46 -12.97
CA PRO A 7 -12.32 2.23 -11.74
C PRO A 7 -11.83 1.03 -10.91
N ALA A 8 -11.19 0.03 -11.56
CA ALA A 8 -10.53 -1.06 -10.86
C ALA A 8 -9.32 -0.58 -10.04
N THR A 9 -8.47 0.24 -10.65
CA THR A 9 -7.29 0.87 -10.03
C THR A 9 -7.70 1.76 -8.86
N ALA A 10 -8.74 2.58 -9.04
CA ALA A 10 -9.29 3.43 -7.99
C ALA A 10 -9.82 2.62 -6.79
N ARG A 11 -10.43 1.45 -7.04
CA ARG A 11 -10.86 0.55 -5.96
C ARG A 11 -9.68 -0.03 -5.18
N MET A 12 -8.60 -0.40 -5.86
CA MET A 12 -7.40 -0.94 -5.21
C MET A 12 -6.72 0.05 -4.28
N LEU A 13 -6.74 1.35 -4.58
CA LEU A 13 -6.19 2.39 -3.71
C LEU A 13 -6.77 2.37 -2.29
N ASN A 14 -8.02 1.91 -2.12
CA ASN A 14 -8.62 1.76 -0.79
C ASN A 14 -7.89 0.75 0.10
N ASN A 15 -7.27 -0.29 -0.49
CA ASN A 15 -6.48 -1.29 0.25
C ASN A 15 -5.18 -0.69 0.81
N PHE A 16 -4.74 0.45 0.25
CA PHE A 16 -3.54 1.15 0.70
C PHE A 16 -3.79 2.13 1.83
N ARG A 17 -5.05 2.36 2.24
CA ARG A 17 -5.34 3.16 3.45
C ARG A 17 -4.61 2.59 4.66
N TYR A 18 -4.09 3.48 5.49
CA TYR A 18 -3.27 3.12 6.65
C TYR A 18 -3.68 3.87 7.92
N ASP A 19 -4.60 4.83 7.84
CA ASP A 19 -5.02 5.67 8.97
C ASP A 19 -5.61 4.88 10.15
N HIS A 20 -6.07 3.65 9.89
CA HIS A 20 -6.60 2.73 10.89
C HIS A 20 -5.53 1.94 11.65
N LEU A 21 -4.28 1.98 11.20
CA LEU A 21 -3.16 1.26 11.82
C LEU A 21 -2.59 2.08 13.00
N PRO A 22 -1.92 1.44 13.98
CA PRO A 22 -1.11 2.13 14.98
C PRO A 22 0.02 2.96 14.34
N ALA A 23 0.43 4.04 14.99
CA ALA A 23 1.41 5.01 14.45
C ALA A 23 2.70 4.34 13.89
N ALA A 24 3.30 3.41 14.62
CA ALA A 24 4.50 2.69 14.17
C ALA A 24 4.27 1.92 12.85
N LEU A 25 3.09 1.35 12.66
CA LEU A 25 2.74 0.62 11.43
C LEU A 25 2.31 1.56 10.29
N GLN A 26 1.81 2.75 10.61
CA GLN A 26 1.50 3.78 9.62
C GLN A 26 2.77 4.26 8.90
N GLU A 27 3.88 4.42 9.62
CA GLU A 27 5.16 4.85 9.03
C GLU A 27 5.64 3.87 7.96
N VAL A 28 5.49 2.57 8.22
CA VAL A 28 5.84 1.51 7.26
C VAL A 28 4.87 1.46 6.10
N SER A 29 3.57 1.67 6.33
CA SER A 29 2.55 1.60 5.28
C SER A 29 2.47 2.84 4.38
N ARG A 30 2.90 4.02 4.85
CA ARG A 30 2.86 5.29 4.11
C ARG A 30 3.55 5.23 2.74
N PRO A 31 4.81 4.76 2.59
CA PRO A 31 5.47 4.73 1.28
C PRO A 31 4.74 3.84 0.26
N PHE A 32 4.08 2.78 0.72
CA PHE A 32 3.26 1.93 -0.16
C PHE A 32 2.00 2.66 -0.64
N HIS A 33 1.40 3.49 0.20
CA HIS A 33 0.27 4.32 -0.20
C HIS A 33 0.66 5.35 -1.26
N ASP A 34 1.73 6.09 -1.01
CA ASP A 34 2.18 7.15 -1.92
C ASP A 34 2.59 6.56 -3.29
N LEU A 35 3.30 5.42 -3.28
CA LEU A 35 3.65 4.73 -4.52
C LEU A 35 2.42 4.19 -5.25
N ALA A 36 1.42 3.66 -4.54
CA ALA A 36 0.18 3.19 -5.15
C ALA A 36 -0.58 4.33 -5.85
N GLN A 37 -0.67 5.50 -5.21
CA GLN A 37 -1.27 6.71 -5.82
C GLN A 37 -0.52 7.09 -7.10
N GLN A 38 0.81 7.19 -7.03
CA GLN A 38 1.63 7.52 -8.19
C GLN A 38 1.43 6.53 -9.34
N LEU A 39 1.40 5.23 -9.07
CA LEU A 39 1.17 4.22 -10.11
C LEU A 39 -0.23 4.34 -10.72
N ALA A 40 -1.25 4.61 -9.90
CA ALA A 40 -2.63 4.77 -10.37
C ALA A 40 -2.84 6.04 -11.22
N GLU A 41 -2.08 7.10 -10.96
CA GLU A 41 -2.14 8.35 -11.72
C GLU A 41 -1.32 8.31 -13.01
N THR A 42 -0.22 7.54 -13.03
CA THR A 42 0.75 7.54 -14.13
C THR A 42 0.60 6.39 -15.10
N LEU A 43 0.04 5.26 -14.66
CA LEU A 43 -0.06 4.03 -15.46
C LEU A 43 -1.51 3.62 -15.68
N ALA A 44 -1.76 2.98 -16.82
CA ALA A 44 -3.05 2.40 -17.17
C ALA A 44 -2.85 0.99 -17.75
N GLY A 45 -3.93 0.20 -17.78
CA GLY A 45 -3.93 -1.14 -18.34
C GLY A 45 -3.70 -2.26 -17.31
N PRO A 46 -3.65 -3.52 -17.78
CA PRO A 46 -3.58 -4.70 -16.91
C PRO A 46 -2.28 -4.79 -16.11
N GLU A 47 -1.17 -4.28 -16.64
CA GLU A 47 0.12 -4.22 -15.94
C GLU A 47 0.05 -3.31 -14.72
N ALA A 48 -0.67 -2.17 -14.80
CA ALA A 48 -0.85 -1.27 -13.67
C ALA A 48 -1.60 -1.95 -12.51
N THR A 49 -2.68 -2.66 -12.82
CA THR A 49 -3.44 -3.46 -11.84
C THR A 49 -2.54 -4.53 -11.20
N LYS A 50 -1.78 -5.28 -12.02
CA LYS A 50 -0.87 -6.33 -11.52
C LYS A 50 0.24 -5.77 -10.64
N SER A 51 0.78 -4.60 -10.99
CA SER A 51 1.75 -3.89 -10.16
C SER A 51 1.16 -3.46 -8.81
N LEU A 52 -0.09 -2.97 -8.79
CA LEU A 52 -0.78 -2.62 -7.55
C LEU A 52 -1.08 -3.84 -6.67
N ASP A 53 -1.44 -4.99 -7.25
CA ASP A 53 -1.65 -6.24 -6.50
C ASP A 53 -0.37 -6.70 -5.82
N ALA A 54 0.75 -6.69 -6.56
CA ALA A 54 2.05 -7.04 -6.02
C ALA A 54 2.49 -6.06 -4.91
N LEU A 55 2.25 -4.77 -5.11
CA LEU A 55 2.56 -3.74 -4.12
C LEU A 55 1.72 -3.90 -2.84
N TRP A 56 0.45 -4.27 -2.97
CA TRP A 56 -0.43 -4.52 -1.83
C TRP A 56 0.03 -5.74 -1.02
N ALA A 57 0.41 -6.83 -1.70
CA ALA A 57 0.98 -7.99 -1.05
C ALA A 57 2.29 -7.63 -0.30
N ALA A 58 3.17 -6.85 -0.92
CA ALA A 58 4.41 -6.39 -0.29
C ALA A 58 4.15 -5.52 0.95
N LYS A 59 3.19 -4.59 0.89
CA LYS A 59 2.74 -3.79 2.04
C LYS A 59 2.35 -4.68 3.22
N ASN A 60 1.52 -5.70 2.98
CA ASN A 60 1.03 -6.58 4.03
C ASN A 60 2.18 -7.32 4.73
N TRP A 61 3.16 -7.82 3.97
CA TRP A 61 4.35 -8.46 4.56
C TRP A 61 5.22 -7.48 5.36
N ALA A 62 5.40 -6.25 4.86
CA ALA A 62 6.14 -5.22 5.58
C ALA A 62 5.45 -4.82 6.91
N VAL A 63 4.13 -4.64 6.89
CA VAL A 63 3.33 -4.35 8.10
C VAL A 63 3.38 -5.52 9.08
N MET A 64 3.33 -6.76 8.60
CA MET A 64 3.49 -7.95 9.46
C MET A 64 4.87 -8.01 10.12
N ALA A 65 5.93 -7.72 9.37
CA ALA A 65 7.29 -7.66 9.91
C ALA A 65 7.41 -6.57 10.99
N ALA A 66 6.90 -5.36 10.71
CA ALA A 66 6.90 -4.26 11.67
C ALA A 66 6.10 -4.59 12.94
N SER A 67 4.93 -5.23 12.80
CA SER A 67 4.13 -5.69 13.93
C SER A 67 4.88 -6.70 14.81
N ASN A 68 5.63 -7.63 14.20
CA ASN A 68 6.46 -8.57 14.94
C ASN A 68 7.60 -7.86 15.69
N THR A 69 8.26 -6.89 15.05
CA THR A 69 9.31 -6.08 15.70
C THR A 69 8.78 -5.32 16.92
N GLU A 70 7.59 -4.70 16.82
CA GLU A 70 6.95 -4.01 17.95
C GLU A 70 6.64 -4.98 19.11
N ARG A 71 6.15 -6.18 18.80
CA ARG A 71 5.88 -7.22 19.82
C ARG A 71 7.15 -7.69 20.51
N GLU A 72 8.22 -7.92 19.77
CA GLU A 72 9.52 -8.31 20.33
C GLU A 72 10.10 -7.23 21.23
N ALA A 73 9.98 -5.95 20.84
CA ALA A 73 10.40 -4.82 21.66
C ALA A 73 9.61 -4.72 22.96
N ALA A 74 8.31 -5.01 22.95
CA ALA A 74 7.47 -5.00 24.15
C ALA A 74 7.73 -6.17 25.13
N THR A 75 8.42 -7.22 24.67
CA THR A 75 8.71 -8.42 25.48
C THR A 75 10.14 -8.41 26.07
N ARG A 76 10.94 -7.39 25.73
CA ARG A 76 12.33 -7.20 26.18
C ARG A 76 12.41 -6.15 27.28
#